data_AF-A0A7C4KGW0-F1
#
_entry.id   AF-A0A7C4KGW0-F1
#
_cell.length_a   1.000
_cell.length_b   1.000
_cell.length_c   1.000
_cell.angle_alpha   90.00
_cell.angle_beta   90.00
_cell.angle_gamma   90.00
#
_symmetry.space_group_name_H-M   'P 1'
#
loop_
_entity.id
_entity.type
_entity.pdbx_description
1 polymer ?
#
loop_
_entity_poly.entity_id
_entity_poly.type
_entity_poly.pdbx_seq_one_letter_code
_entity_poly.pdbx_strand_id
1 'polypeptide(L)'
;KLARALDFRTPEELYVAIGCGDITIGKIVNKIIDLGKEKVSDPLLVPHPALDENKVQQATVTVLGLKGILTTFARCCKPVPGDEIIGYITRGRGVTIHRQDCPNILSLNERDRIIRVSWGSAPKTYPVPVEIKAYDRQGLMGDISAILAEENINILDVNLKVSHHLANLHLVLEVGDIAQLSRVLTRIENLPNVTEAHRVKPG
;
A
#
# COMPACT_ATOMS: atom_id res chain seq x y z
N LYS A 1 17.29 34.00 20.56
CA LYS A 1 17.54 32.74 19.82
C LYS A 1 17.66 32.98 18.31
N LEU A 2 16.73 33.70 17.69
CA LEU A 2 16.76 34.01 16.25
C LEU A 2 18.00 34.83 15.81
N ALA A 3 18.38 35.87 16.56
CA ALA A 3 19.55 36.70 16.25
C ALA A 3 20.84 35.87 16.11
N ARG A 4 21.14 35.01 17.09
CA ARG A 4 22.29 34.09 17.03
C ARG A 4 22.19 33.06 15.90
N ALA A 5 20.98 32.65 15.50
CA ALA A 5 20.78 31.70 14.40
C ALA A 5 20.97 32.32 13.00
N LEU A 6 21.00 33.65 12.95
CA LEU A 6 21.30 34.45 11.76
C LEU A 6 22.67 35.13 11.86
N ASP A 7 23.54 34.61 12.74
CA ASP A 7 24.91 35.07 12.97
C ASP A 7 25.06 36.50 13.54
N PHE A 8 24.00 37.05 14.15
CA PHE A 8 24.06 38.32 14.88
C PHE A 8 24.37 38.10 16.36
N ARG A 9 25.20 38.98 16.93
CA ARG A 9 25.68 38.86 18.30
C ARG A 9 24.61 39.29 19.29
N THR A 10 23.83 40.31 18.93
CA THR A 10 22.76 40.86 19.75
C THR A 10 21.46 41.01 18.96
N PRO A 11 20.29 40.99 19.62
CA PRO A 11 19.00 41.23 18.96
C PRO A 11 18.88 42.65 18.38
N GLU A 12 19.57 43.63 18.95
CA GLU A 12 19.59 45.00 18.46
C GLU A 12 20.27 45.09 17.08
N GLU A 13 21.37 44.36 16.85
CA GLU A 13 22.02 44.26 15.53
C GLU A 13 21.09 43.69 14.46
N LEU A 14 20.27 42.70 14.82
CA LEU A 14 19.28 42.14 13.91
C LEU A 14 18.20 43.16 13.54
N TYR A 15 17.72 43.98 14.50
CA TYR A 15 16.73 45.02 14.21
C TYR A 15 17.28 46.10 13.30
N VAL A 16 18.54 46.49 13.48
CA VAL A 16 19.22 47.44 12.59
C VAL A 16 19.34 46.85 11.18
N ALA A 17 19.76 45.59 11.04
CA ALA A 17 19.88 44.93 9.73
C ALA A 17 18.52 44.82 9.01
N ILE A 18 17.42 44.64 9.73
CA ILE A 18 16.06 44.66 9.17
C ILE A 18 15.69 46.08 8.70
N GLY A 19 15.97 47.09 9.52
CA GLY A 19 15.66 48.48 9.21
C GLY A 19 16.47 49.04 8.04
N CYS A 20 17.71 48.59 7.86
CA CYS A 20 18.59 48.97 6.75
C CYS A 20 18.35 48.14 5.48
N GLY A 21 17.60 47.04 5.56
CA GLY A 21 17.31 46.15 4.42
C GLY A 21 18.42 45.14 4.09
N ASP A 22 19.43 45.02 4.94
CA ASP A 22 20.54 44.06 4.79
C ASP A 22 20.07 42.60 4.88
N ILE A 23 18.91 42.38 5.52
CA ILE A 23 18.24 41.09 5.57
C ILE A 23 16.80 41.19 5.09
N THR A 24 16.42 40.31 4.17
CA THR A 24 15.06 40.24 3.65
C THR A 24 14.14 39.52 4.62
N ILE A 25 12.89 39.99 4.70
CA ILE A 25 11.83 39.41 5.55
C ILE A 25 11.65 37.91 5.24
N GLY A 26 11.73 37.51 3.97
CA GLY A 26 11.64 36.10 3.57
C GLY A 26 12.72 35.21 4.20
N LYS A 27 13.96 35.71 4.35
CA LYS A 27 15.05 34.98 4.99
C LYS A 27 14.80 34.78 6.49
N ILE A 28 14.15 35.76 7.13
CA ILE A 28 13.76 35.70 8.55
C ILE A 28 12.63 34.70 8.76
N VAL A 29 11.59 34.75 7.93
CA VAL A 29 10.45 33.83 7.98
C VAL A 29 10.89 32.37 7.82
N ASN A 30 11.73 32.08 6.81
CA ASN A 30 12.26 30.73 6.60
C ASN A 30 13.08 30.24 7.80
N LYS A 31 13.89 31.13 8.41
CA LYS A 31 14.69 30.75 9.57
C LYS A 31 13.83 30.51 10.82
N ILE A 32 12.73 31.25 11.00
CA ILE A 32 11.76 30.99 12.07
C ILE A 32 11.08 29.65 11.85
N ILE A 33 10.66 29.34 10.62
CA ILE A 33 10.06 28.03 10.27
C ILE A 33 11.03 26.89 10.57
N ASP A 34 12.31 27.02 10.21
CA ASP A 34 13.32 26.00 10.49
C ASP A 34 13.62 25.83 11.99
N LEU A 35 13.61 26.93 12.75
CA LEU A 35 13.78 26.88 14.22
C LEU A 35 12.52 26.37 14.94
N GLY A 36 11.35 26.48 14.31
CA GLY A 36 10.06 25.97 14.79
C GLY A 36 9.80 24.50 14.45
N LYS A 37 10.69 23.83 13.71
CA LYS A 37 10.65 22.37 13.48
C LYS A 37 11.12 21.60 14.73
N GLU A 38 10.49 21.86 15.88
CA GLU A 38 10.38 20.82 16.90
C GLU A 38 9.33 19.82 16.42
N LYS A 39 9.77 18.57 16.21
CA LYS A 39 9.00 17.35 15.93
C LYS A 39 7.47 17.49 15.98
N VAL A 40 6.88 17.97 14.90
CA VAL A 40 5.54 17.56 14.49
C VAL A 40 5.72 16.90 13.14
N SER A 41 5.98 15.60 13.18
CA SER A 41 5.68 14.72 12.06
C SER A 41 4.17 14.80 11.87
N ASP A 42 3.71 15.75 11.05
CA ASP A 42 2.33 15.81 10.58
C ASP A 42 2.02 14.47 9.89
N PRO A 43 1.11 13.63 10.43
CA PRO A 43 0.77 12.35 9.81
C PRO A 43 0.12 12.52 8.43
N LEU A 44 -0.28 13.74 8.05
CA LEU A 44 -1.04 14.03 6.84
C LEU A 44 -0.19 14.51 5.66
N LEU A 45 1.12 14.72 5.85
CA LEU A 45 2.04 15.15 4.78
C LEU A 45 3.19 14.17 4.55
N VAL A 46 2.95 12.88 4.79
CA VAL A 46 3.75 11.85 4.14
C VAL A 46 3.28 11.83 2.68
N PRO A 47 4.12 12.16 1.67
CA PRO A 47 3.80 11.78 0.31
C PRO A 47 3.58 10.27 0.38
N HIS A 48 2.36 9.79 0.13
CA HIS A 48 2.18 8.35 -0.08
C HIS A 48 3.25 7.96 -1.10
N PRO A 49 4.21 7.08 -0.76
CA PRO A 49 5.02 6.47 -1.78
C PRO A 49 4.00 5.90 -2.75
N ALA A 50 4.10 6.28 -4.03
CA ALA A 50 3.33 5.65 -5.09
C ALA A 50 3.30 4.15 -4.77
N LEU A 51 2.07 3.61 -4.63
CA LEU A 51 1.76 2.25 -4.19
C LEU A 51 3.00 1.37 -4.31
N ASP A 52 3.65 1.13 -3.17
CA ASP A 52 4.78 0.23 -3.13
C ASP A 52 4.19 -1.15 -3.43
N GLU A 53 4.23 -1.55 -4.71
CA GLU A 53 3.82 -2.86 -5.23
C GLU A 53 4.52 -4.01 -4.48
N ASN A 54 5.51 -3.69 -3.65
CA ASN A 54 6.22 -4.60 -2.77
C ASN A 54 5.39 -5.17 -1.61
N LYS A 55 4.17 -4.69 -1.30
CA LYS A 55 3.34 -5.36 -0.28
C LYS A 55 2.58 -6.60 -0.78
N VAL A 56 2.81 -7.00 -2.03
CA VAL A 56 2.50 -8.35 -2.55
C VAL A 56 3.51 -9.40 -2.03
N GLN A 57 4.60 -9.00 -1.37
CA GLN A 57 5.75 -9.88 -1.09
C GLN A 57 5.66 -10.65 0.25
N GLN A 58 4.52 -11.31 0.48
CA GLN A 58 4.58 -12.67 0.99
C GLN A 58 4.01 -13.65 -0.02
N ALA A 59 4.39 -13.48 -1.30
CA ALA A 59 4.44 -14.58 -2.23
C ALA A 59 5.38 -15.64 -1.61
N THR A 60 4.78 -16.58 -0.88
CA THR A 60 5.46 -17.63 -0.13
C THR A 60 6.10 -18.56 -1.16
N VAL A 61 7.30 -18.25 -1.60
CA VAL A 61 8.00 -19.06 -2.59
C VAL A 61 8.27 -20.41 -1.96
N THR A 62 7.66 -21.44 -2.53
CA THR A 62 7.84 -22.81 -2.06
C THR A 62 9.04 -23.40 -2.78
N VAL A 63 10.09 -23.65 -2.03
CA VAL A 63 11.23 -24.45 -2.47
C VAL A 63 10.81 -25.91 -2.39
N LEU A 64 10.92 -26.64 -3.51
CA LEU A 64 10.54 -28.06 -3.56
C LEU A 64 11.30 -28.85 -2.48
N GLY A 65 10.59 -29.23 -1.41
CA GLY A 65 11.07 -30.11 -0.35
C GLY A 65 11.54 -29.44 0.96
N LEU A 66 11.66 -28.11 1.04
CA LEU A 66 12.17 -27.44 2.26
C LEU A 66 11.34 -26.19 2.62
N LYS A 67 10.75 -26.20 3.82
CA LYS A 67 10.05 -25.04 4.40
C LYS A 67 11.01 -24.26 5.31
N GLY A 68 10.93 -22.93 5.30
CA GLY A 68 11.67 -22.08 6.24
C GLY A 68 13.09 -21.67 5.82
N ILE A 69 13.44 -21.78 4.54
CA ILE A 69 14.70 -21.25 4.02
C ILE A 69 14.54 -19.74 3.76
N LEU A 70 15.57 -18.96 4.10
CA LEU A 70 15.64 -17.54 3.76
C LEU A 70 15.65 -17.37 2.24
N THR A 71 14.57 -16.80 1.68
CA THR A 71 14.43 -16.51 0.25
C THR A 71 14.48 -15.01 -0.01
N THR A 72 15.27 -14.59 -0.99
CA THR A 72 15.40 -13.19 -1.40
C THR A 72 15.21 -13.08 -2.91
N PHE A 73 14.51 -12.05 -3.41
CA PHE A 73 14.36 -11.83 -4.85
C PHE A 73 15.59 -11.16 -5.46
N ALA A 74 15.98 -11.60 -6.66
CA ALA A 74 17.12 -11.03 -7.38
C ALA A 74 16.82 -9.61 -7.87
N ARG A 75 17.76 -8.69 -7.62
CA ARG A 75 17.65 -7.29 -8.11
C ARG A 75 17.80 -7.15 -9.63
N CYS A 76 18.39 -8.16 -10.29
CA CYS A 76 18.71 -8.08 -11.72
C CYS A 76 17.54 -8.37 -12.66
N CYS A 77 16.57 -9.19 -12.24
CA CYS A 77 15.42 -9.58 -13.06
C CYS A 77 14.06 -9.34 -12.38
N LYS A 78 14.07 -8.93 -11.09
CA LYS A 78 12.89 -8.56 -10.29
C LYS A 78 11.68 -9.46 -10.55
N PRO A 79 11.74 -10.75 -10.17
CA PRO A 79 10.68 -11.71 -10.48
C PRO A 79 9.35 -11.29 -9.86
N VAL A 80 8.25 -11.42 -10.62
CA VAL A 80 6.89 -11.11 -10.16
C VAL A 80 5.98 -12.34 -10.16
N PRO A 81 4.95 -12.42 -9.30
CA PRO A 81 4.01 -13.53 -9.28
C PRO A 81 3.43 -13.81 -10.67
N GLY A 82 3.64 -15.03 -11.17
CA GLY A 82 3.27 -15.43 -12.54
C GLY A 82 4.48 -15.69 -13.45
N ASP A 83 5.66 -15.14 -13.15
CA ASP A 83 6.89 -15.43 -13.89
C ASP A 83 7.34 -16.88 -13.67
N GLU A 84 7.96 -17.49 -14.68
CA GLU A 84 8.73 -18.73 -14.48
C GLU A 84 9.99 -18.42 -13.65
N ILE A 85 10.08 -18.99 -12.45
CA ILE A 85 11.16 -18.69 -11.50
C ILE A 85 12.05 -19.89 -11.18
N ILE A 86 13.31 -19.59 -10.86
CA ILE A 86 14.33 -20.55 -10.46
C ILE A 86 15.09 -20.03 -9.25
N GLY A 87 15.50 -20.93 -8.35
CA GLY A 87 16.24 -20.56 -7.15
C GLY A 87 17.73 -20.85 -7.32
N TYR A 88 18.57 -19.95 -6.80
CA TYR A 88 20.02 -20.13 -6.74
C TYR A 88 20.49 -20.12 -5.28
N ILE A 89 21.19 -21.18 -4.85
CA ILE A 89 21.72 -21.31 -3.50
C ILE A 89 22.95 -20.40 -3.34
N THR A 90 22.83 -19.40 -2.48
CA THR A 90 23.96 -18.52 -2.13
C THR A 90 24.87 -19.15 -1.08
N ARG A 91 26.12 -18.68 -0.98
CA ARG A 91 27.11 -19.18 0.00
C ARG A 91 26.68 -19.00 1.47
N GLY A 92 25.70 -18.13 1.74
CA GLY A 92 25.21 -17.79 3.09
C GLY A 92 23.96 -18.55 3.56
N ARG A 93 23.65 -19.73 2.99
CA ARG A 93 22.44 -20.55 3.28
C ARG A 93 21.09 -19.96 2.88
N GLY A 94 21.07 -18.86 2.13
CA GLY A 94 19.85 -18.29 1.54
C GLY A 94 19.69 -18.67 0.06
N VAL A 95 18.46 -18.62 -0.44
CA VAL A 95 18.12 -18.83 -1.84
C VAL A 95 17.75 -17.50 -2.49
N THR A 96 18.45 -17.15 -3.58
CA THR A 96 18.08 -16.00 -4.40
C THR A 96 17.19 -16.45 -5.54
N ILE A 97 16.02 -15.83 -5.69
CA ILE A 97 15.03 -16.16 -6.72
C ILE A 97 15.31 -15.31 -7.97
N HIS A 98 15.50 -15.99 -9.09
CA HIS A 98 15.66 -15.40 -10.42
C HIS A 98 14.50 -15.82 -11.32
N ARG A 99 14.28 -15.09 -12.42
CA ARG A 99 13.52 -15.62 -13.55
C ARG A 99 14.30 -16.71 -14.26
N GLN A 100 13.60 -17.71 -14.80
CA GLN A 100 14.19 -18.82 -15.53
C GLN A 100 14.99 -18.36 -16.77
N ASP A 101 14.60 -17.24 -17.37
CA ASP A 101 15.23 -16.63 -18.55
C ASP A 101 16.29 -15.56 -18.22
N CYS A 102 16.69 -15.40 -16.95
CA CYS A 102 17.61 -14.33 -16.57
C CYS A 102 19.03 -14.56 -17.14
N PRO A 103 19.63 -13.62 -17.89
CA PRO A 103 20.98 -13.79 -18.46
C PRO A 103 22.05 -14.08 -17.42
N ASN A 104 21.90 -13.51 -16.22
CA ASN A 104 22.82 -13.74 -15.12
C ASN A 104 22.77 -15.19 -14.64
N ILE A 105 21.60 -15.83 -14.58
CA ILE A 105 21.52 -17.24 -14.14
C ILE A 105 21.94 -18.21 -15.27
N LEU A 106 21.63 -17.86 -16.52
CA LEU A 106 21.97 -18.67 -17.69
C LEU A 106 23.49 -18.73 -17.94
N SER A 107 24.22 -17.66 -17.58
CA SER A 107 25.67 -17.57 -17.74
C SER A 107 26.48 -18.23 -16.61
N LEU A 108 25.83 -18.76 -15.57
CA LEU A 108 26.51 -19.43 -14.46
C LEU A 108 26.87 -20.88 -14.82
N ASN A 109 28.13 -21.26 -14.59
CA ASN A 109 28.62 -22.63 -14.77
C ASN A 109 28.25 -23.57 -13.60
N GLU A 110 27.90 -23.04 -12.42
CA GLU A 110 27.62 -23.81 -11.20
C GLU A 110 26.16 -24.31 -11.16
N ARG A 111 25.80 -25.26 -12.04
CA ARG A 111 24.42 -25.80 -12.13
C ARG A 111 23.95 -26.55 -10.88
N ASP A 112 24.87 -27.08 -10.07
CA ASP A 112 24.55 -27.84 -8.85
C ASP A 112 23.89 -26.99 -7.76
N ARG A 113 23.97 -25.65 -7.87
CA ARG A 113 23.34 -24.71 -6.94
C ARG A 113 21.99 -24.19 -7.42
N ILE A 114 21.52 -24.66 -8.57
CA ILE A 114 20.24 -24.31 -9.14
C ILE A 114 19.18 -25.26 -8.58
N ILE A 115 18.13 -24.69 -7.99
CA ILE A 115 17.01 -25.44 -7.45
C ILE A 115 15.71 -24.99 -8.10
N ARG A 116 14.79 -25.93 -8.27
CA ARG A 116 13.45 -25.64 -8.75
C ARG A 116 12.63 -25.03 -7.62
N VAL A 117 12.06 -23.87 -7.89
CA VAL A 117 11.19 -23.13 -6.96
C VAL A 117 9.91 -22.78 -7.68
N SER A 118 8.83 -22.61 -6.93
CA SER A 118 7.55 -22.19 -7.47
C SER A 118 6.99 -21.07 -6.63
N TRP A 119 6.24 -20.17 -7.26
CA TRP A 119 5.39 -19.27 -6.50
C TRP A 119 4.48 -20.13 -5.61
N GLY A 120 4.38 -19.79 -4.33
CA GLY A 120 3.28 -20.31 -3.52
C GLY A 120 1.95 -19.96 -4.16
N SER A 121 0.85 -20.56 -3.72
CA SER A 121 -0.47 -20.21 -4.26
C SER A 121 -0.75 -18.74 -3.96
N ALA A 122 -0.61 -17.86 -4.95
CA ALA A 122 -1.26 -16.56 -4.92
C ALA A 122 -2.78 -16.86 -4.91
N PRO A 123 -3.56 -16.36 -3.94
CA PRO A 123 -5.01 -16.47 -4.02
C PRO A 123 -5.43 -15.76 -5.31
N LYS A 124 -6.04 -16.49 -6.23
CA LYS A 124 -6.63 -15.89 -7.44
C LYS A 124 -7.86 -15.12 -7.00
N THR A 125 -7.69 -13.84 -6.69
CA THR A 125 -8.80 -12.91 -6.48
C THR A 125 -9.21 -12.31 -7.81
N TYR A 126 -10.48 -11.97 -7.91
CA TYR A 126 -11.07 -11.35 -9.10
C TYR A 126 -11.84 -10.10 -8.70
N PRO A 127 -11.74 -9.00 -9.48
CA PRO A 127 -12.51 -7.80 -9.24
C PRO A 127 -13.98 -8.06 -9.57
N VAL A 128 -14.87 -7.75 -8.63
CA VAL A 128 -16.31 -7.89 -8.80
C VAL A 128 -17.00 -6.58 -8.42
N PRO A 129 -17.69 -5.92 -9.37
CA PRO A 129 -18.50 -4.75 -9.06
C PRO A 129 -19.79 -5.16 -8.35
N VAL A 130 -20.10 -4.48 -7.25
CA VAL A 130 -21.31 -4.68 -6.44
C VAL A 130 -22.01 -3.34 -6.23
N GLU A 131 -23.34 -3.38 -6.19
CA GLU A 131 -24.20 -2.26 -5.84
C GLU A 131 -24.91 -2.55 -4.52
N ILE A 132 -24.88 -1.58 -3.61
CA ILE A 132 -25.57 -1.63 -2.32
C ILE A 132 -26.46 -0.41 -2.21
N LYS A 133 -27.74 -0.62 -1.93
CA LYS A 133 -28.73 0.43 -1.65
C LYS A 133 -29.13 0.37 -0.19
N ALA A 134 -29.06 1.50 0.49
CA ALA A 134 -29.33 1.58 1.91
C ALA A 134 -29.93 2.93 2.29
N TYR A 135 -30.61 3.00 3.42
CA TYR A 135 -30.92 4.27 4.08
C TYR A 135 -29.68 4.77 4.81
N ASP A 136 -29.26 5.98 4.48
CA ASP A 136 -28.07 6.60 5.04
C ASP A 136 -28.22 6.81 6.54
N ARG A 137 -27.20 6.39 7.28
CA ARG A 137 -27.05 6.62 8.71
C ARG A 137 -25.59 6.75 9.07
N GLN A 138 -25.34 7.40 10.20
CA GLN A 138 -24.00 7.46 10.76
C GLN A 138 -23.45 6.04 10.96
N GLY A 139 -22.24 5.82 10.48
CA GLY A 139 -21.52 4.56 10.61
C GLY A 139 -21.83 3.49 9.55
N LEU A 140 -22.76 3.71 8.62
CA LEU A 140 -23.13 2.70 7.59
C LEU A 140 -21.91 2.16 6.83
N MET A 141 -21.05 3.05 6.30
CA MET A 141 -19.84 2.63 5.59
C MET A 141 -18.82 1.96 6.51
N GLY A 142 -18.78 2.35 7.79
CA GLY A 142 -17.94 1.71 8.79
C GLY A 142 -18.33 0.25 9.03
N ASP A 143 -19.63 -0.01 9.14
CA ASP A 143 -20.17 -1.37 9.31
C ASP A 143 -19.92 -2.24 8.09
N ILE A 144 -20.12 -1.70 6.88
CA ILE A 144 -19.81 -2.39 5.62
C ILE A 144 -18.31 -2.71 5.54
N SER A 145 -17.45 -1.74 5.86
CA SER A 145 -16.00 -1.92 5.85
C SER A 145 -15.54 -2.98 6.87
N ALA A 146 -16.15 -3.01 8.06
CA ALA A 146 -15.86 -4.00 9.08
C ALA A 146 -16.18 -5.43 8.59
N ILE A 147 -17.35 -5.63 7.96
CA ILE A 147 -17.70 -6.93 7.37
C ILE A 147 -16.71 -7.35 6.28
N LEU A 148 -16.31 -6.42 5.41
CA LEU A 148 -15.35 -6.70 4.34
C LEU A 148 -13.96 -7.06 4.89
N ALA A 149 -13.53 -6.36 5.94
CA ALA A 149 -12.26 -6.63 6.62
C ALA A 149 -12.25 -8.01 7.31
N GLU A 150 -13.33 -8.39 7.98
CA GLU A 150 -13.46 -9.70 8.61
C GLU A 150 -13.39 -10.86 7.60
N GLU A 151 -13.90 -10.65 6.39
CA GLU A 151 -13.88 -11.63 5.30
C GLU A 151 -12.60 -11.55 4.44
N ASN A 152 -11.63 -10.72 4.85
CA ASN A 152 -10.37 -10.46 4.14
C ASN A 152 -10.56 -10.04 2.68
N ILE A 153 -11.58 -9.22 2.41
CA ILE A 153 -11.86 -8.68 1.08
C ILE A 153 -11.25 -7.29 0.94
N ASN A 154 -10.50 -7.11 -0.14
CA ASN A 154 -9.97 -5.79 -0.50
C ASN A 154 -10.99 -5.00 -1.33
N ILE A 155 -10.95 -3.68 -1.19
CA ILE A 155 -11.80 -2.74 -1.93
C ILE A 155 -10.90 -1.98 -2.92
N LEU A 156 -11.17 -2.13 -4.21
CA LEU A 156 -10.41 -1.46 -5.28
C LEU A 156 -10.95 -0.07 -5.60
N ASP A 157 -12.28 0.07 -5.57
CA ASP A 157 -12.95 1.32 -5.88
C ASP A 157 -14.23 1.47 -5.06
N VAL A 158 -14.54 2.73 -4.72
CA VAL A 158 -15.69 3.12 -3.92
C VAL A 158 -16.31 4.37 -4.51
N ASN A 159 -17.57 4.25 -4.92
CA ASN A 159 -18.39 5.39 -5.34
C ASN A 159 -19.67 5.41 -4.52
N LEU A 160 -19.84 6.43 -3.70
CA LEU A 160 -20.99 6.61 -2.83
C LEU A 160 -21.75 7.87 -3.24
N LYS A 161 -23.05 7.72 -3.49
CA LYS A 161 -23.97 8.82 -3.77
C LYS A 161 -25.10 8.79 -2.77
N VAL A 162 -25.33 9.90 -2.09
CA VAL A 162 -26.43 10.06 -1.14
C VAL A 162 -27.43 11.07 -1.68
N SER A 163 -28.71 10.69 -1.71
CA SER A 163 -29.82 11.56 -2.11
C SER A 163 -31.04 11.26 -1.24
N HIS A 164 -31.63 12.28 -0.62
CA HIS A 164 -32.84 12.14 0.21
C HIS A 164 -32.78 10.98 1.23
N HIS A 165 -31.65 10.84 1.93
CA HIS A 165 -31.37 9.76 2.90
C HIS A 165 -31.27 8.35 2.30
N LEU A 166 -31.22 8.20 0.98
CA LEU A 166 -30.85 6.96 0.30
C LEU A 166 -29.39 7.05 -0.13
N ALA A 167 -28.59 6.08 0.31
CA ALA A 167 -27.23 5.88 -0.09
C ALA A 167 -27.17 4.76 -1.15
N ASN A 168 -26.62 5.09 -2.31
CA ASN A 168 -26.26 4.15 -3.35
C ASN A 168 -24.74 4.03 -3.38
N LEU A 169 -24.24 2.83 -3.08
CA LEU A 169 -22.82 2.50 -3.07
C LEU A 169 -22.51 1.57 -4.23
N HIS A 170 -21.55 1.94 -5.06
CA HIS A 170 -20.90 1.04 -5.99
C HIS A 170 -19.49 0.75 -5.47
N LEU A 171 -19.21 -0.53 -5.24
CA LEU A 171 -17.90 -0.99 -4.78
C LEU A 171 -17.32 -1.95 -5.80
N VAL A 172 -16.00 -1.94 -5.98
CA VAL A 172 -15.29 -2.99 -6.70
C VAL A 172 -14.49 -3.80 -5.68
N LEU A 173 -14.89 -5.05 -5.47
CA LEU A 173 -14.33 -5.94 -4.44
C LEU A 173 -13.39 -6.97 -5.06
N GLU A 174 -12.29 -7.30 -4.39
CA GLU A 174 -11.45 -8.44 -4.75
C GLU A 174 -11.90 -9.70 -4.01
N VAL A 175 -12.45 -10.65 -4.75
CA VAL A 175 -13.04 -11.88 -4.18
C VAL A 175 -12.36 -13.12 -4.75
N GLY A 176 -12.04 -14.09 -3.89
CA GLY A 176 -11.38 -15.34 -4.28
C GLY A 176 -12.30 -16.33 -4.97
N ASP A 177 -13.55 -16.41 -4.51
CA ASP A 177 -14.56 -17.30 -5.09
C ASP A 177 -15.99 -16.76 -4.94
N ILE A 178 -16.93 -17.45 -5.57
CA ILE A 178 -18.36 -17.06 -5.58
C ILE A 178 -19.03 -17.28 -4.21
N ALA A 179 -18.51 -18.18 -3.38
CA ALA A 179 -19.07 -18.47 -2.06
C ALA A 179 -18.72 -17.35 -1.07
N GLN A 180 -17.49 -16.83 -1.14
CA GLN A 180 -17.03 -15.67 -0.39
C GLN A 180 -17.88 -14.43 -0.75
N LEU A 181 -18.09 -14.18 -2.04
CA LEU A 181 -18.96 -13.09 -2.51
C LEU A 181 -20.39 -13.23 -1.95
N SER A 182 -20.99 -14.41 -2.09
CA SER A 182 -22.36 -14.68 -1.64
C SER A 182 -22.52 -14.47 -0.13
N ARG A 183 -21.56 -14.96 0.66
CA ARG A 183 -21.53 -14.77 2.12
C ARG A 183 -21.50 -13.30 2.50
N VAL A 184 -20.62 -12.53 1.87
CA VAL A 184 -20.44 -11.10 2.17
C VAL A 184 -21.65 -10.29 1.78
N LEU A 185 -22.24 -10.52 0.59
CA LEU A 185 -23.47 -9.85 0.18
C LEU A 185 -24.61 -10.14 1.15
N THR A 186 -24.77 -11.39 1.58
CA THR A 186 -25.78 -11.77 2.59
C THR A 186 -25.53 -11.06 3.93
N ARG A 187 -24.28 -10.95 4.39
CA ARG A 187 -23.95 -10.25 5.64
C ARG A 187 -24.23 -8.75 5.54
N ILE A 188 -23.90 -8.14 4.41
CA ILE A 188 -24.18 -6.72 4.15
C ILE A 188 -25.69 -6.47 4.09
N GLU A 189 -26.45 -7.35 3.43
CA GLU A 189 -27.91 -7.23 3.33
C GLU A 189 -28.61 -7.36 4.70
N ASN A 190 -28.01 -8.10 5.65
CA ASN A 190 -28.50 -8.21 7.02
C ASN A 190 -28.19 -6.98 7.91
N LEU A 191 -27.39 -6.01 7.44
CA LEU A 191 -27.16 -4.79 8.19
C LEU A 191 -28.44 -3.96 8.28
N PRO A 192 -28.74 -3.36 9.45
CA PRO A 192 -29.88 -2.47 9.56
C PRO A 192 -29.69 -1.30 8.60
N ASN A 193 -30.78 -0.99 7.91
CA ASN A 193 -30.90 0.04 6.88
C ASN A 193 -30.35 -0.32 5.49
N VAL A 194 -29.78 -1.51 5.28
CA VAL A 194 -29.50 -2.00 3.93
C VAL A 194 -30.78 -2.56 3.32
N THR A 195 -31.13 -2.10 2.12
CA THR A 195 -32.33 -2.50 1.40
C THR A 195 -32.01 -3.56 0.35
N GLU A 196 -30.85 -3.44 -0.31
CA GLU A 196 -30.43 -4.34 -1.38
C GLU A 196 -28.90 -4.39 -1.46
N ALA A 197 -28.33 -5.58 -1.66
CA ALA A 197 -26.91 -5.76 -1.94
C ALA A 197 -26.72 -6.84 -3.01
N HIS A 198 -26.25 -6.47 -4.19
CA HIS A 198 -26.11 -7.42 -5.30
C HIS A 198 -24.91 -7.14 -6.20
N ARG A 199 -24.52 -8.14 -6.98
CA ARG A 199 -23.49 -8.00 -8.00
C ARG A 199 -24.04 -7.27 -9.23
N VAL A 200 -23.33 -6.25 -9.69
CA VAL A 200 -23.66 -5.57 -10.95
C VAL A 200 -23.35 -6.51 -12.12
N LYS A 201 -24.35 -6.81 -12.95
CA LYS A 201 -24.13 -7.53 -14.21
C LYS A 201 -23.55 -6.54 -15.23
N PRO A 202 -22.47 -6.86 -15.94
CA PRO A 202 -22.09 -6.08 -17.11
C PRO A 202 -23.26 -6.14 -18.10
N GLY A 203 -23.78 -4.97 -18.45
CA GLY A 203 -24.77 -4.81 -19.52
C GLY A 203 -24.16 -5.01 -20.89
#